data_AF-A0A662QT38-F1
#
_entry.id   AF-A0A662QT38-F1
#
_cell.length_a   1.000
_cell.length_b   1.000
_cell.length_c   1.000
_cell.angle_alpha   90.00
_cell.angle_beta   90.00
_cell.angle_gamma   90.00
#
_symmetry.space_group_name_H-M   'P 1'
#
loop_
_entity.id
_entity.type
_entity.pdbx_description
1 polymer ?
#
loop_
_entity_poly.entity_id
_entity_poly.type
_entity_poly.pdbx_seq_one_letter_code
_entity_poly.pdbx_strand_id
1 'polypeptide(L)' 'MRKLNQKKIKWIIRQKINGMKNVNIARSQNISTRRVKQLYSKYEKTGITPVLKKPGKKTMIIPEKYIKLIIKHTKSII' A
#
# COMPACT_ATOMS: atom_id res chain seq x y z
N MET A 1 -6.06 -17.52 7.57
CA MET A 1 -4.99 -16.69 6.95
C MET A 1 -4.90 -15.35 7.69
N ARG A 2 -3.79 -15.02 8.36
CA ARG A 2 -3.69 -13.77 9.15
C ARG A 2 -3.23 -12.61 8.26
N LYS A 3 -4.00 -11.51 8.20
CA LYS A 3 -3.79 -10.37 7.28
C LYS A 3 -2.33 -9.88 7.29
N LEU A 4 -1.79 -9.61 6.10
CA LEU A 4 -0.44 -9.06 5.94
C LEU A 4 -0.39 -7.64 6.51
N ASN A 5 0.60 -7.34 7.35
CA ASN A 5 0.80 -6.03 7.97
C ASN A 5 2.20 -5.49 7.67
N GLN A 6 2.47 -4.24 8.07
CA GLN A 6 3.75 -3.59 7.76
C GLN A 6 4.95 -4.28 8.44
N LYS A 7 4.79 -4.76 9.68
CA LYS A 7 5.85 -5.50 10.40
C LYS A 7 6.26 -6.77 9.64
N LYS A 8 5.28 -7.53 9.15
CA LYS A 8 5.51 -8.73 8.32
C LYS A 8 6.19 -8.39 6.99
N ILE A 9 5.82 -7.29 6.33
CA ILE A 9 6.46 -6.86 5.09
C ILE A 9 7.94 -6.51 5.33
N LYS A 10 8.24 -5.76 6.40
CA LYS A 10 9.63 -5.49 6.79
C LYS A 10 10.41 -6.79 7.03
N TRP A 11 9.80 -7.74 7.74
CA TRP A 11 10.42 -9.05 7.97
C TRP A 11 10.67 -9.81 6.67
N ILE A 12 9.71 -9.85 5.74
CA ILE A 12 9.84 -10.51 4.42
C ILE A 12 11.04 -9.94 3.66
N ILE A 13 11.18 -8.61 3.61
CA ILE A 13 12.29 -7.96 2.92
C ILE A 13 13.62 -8.30 3.59
N ARG A 14 13.71 -8.25 4.92
CA ARG A 14 14.91 -8.63 5.66
C ARG A 14 15.33 -10.07 5.37
N GLN A 15 14.40 -11.03 5.43
CA GLN A 15 14.71 -12.42 5.11
C GLN A 15 15.13 -12.60 3.66
N LYS A 16 14.60 -11.75 2.76
CA LYS A 16 15.02 -11.75 1.37
C LYS A 16 16.43 -11.25 1.14
N ILE A 17 16.79 -10.16 1.79
CA ILE A 17 18.16 -9.63 1.77
C ILE A 17 19.13 -10.68 2.33
N ASN A 18 18.71 -11.43 3.36
CA ASN A 18 19.48 -12.54 3.93
C ASN A 18 19.51 -13.81 3.05
N GLY A 19 19.00 -13.78 1.81
CA GLY A 19 19.09 -14.89 0.86
C GLY A 19 18.02 -15.98 1.00
N MET A 20 16.99 -15.80 1.84
CA MET A 20 15.97 -16.85 2.02
C MET A 20 15.13 -17.06 0.75
N LYS A 21 14.86 -18.34 0.43
CA LYS A 21 14.01 -18.74 -0.72
C LYS A 21 12.57 -18.25 -0.56
N ASN A 22 11.94 -17.87 -1.67
CA ASN A 22 10.55 -17.38 -1.71
C ASN A 22 9.55 -18.33 -1.03
N VAL A 23 9.73 -19.64 -1.24
CA VAL A 23 8.86 -20.69 -0.73
C VAL A 23 8.89 -20.74 0.80
N ASN A 24 10.07 -20.59 1.41
CA ASN A 24 10.23 -20.64 2.86
C ASN A 24 9.62 -19.40 3.52
N ILE A 25 9.82 -18.22 2.93
CA ILE A 25 9.19 -16.97 3.38
C ILE A 25 7.66 -17.06 3.27
N ALA A 26 7.16 -17.59 2.15
CA ALA A 26 5.73 -17.79 1.90
C ALA A 26 5.10 -18.72 2.94
N ARG A 27 5.74 -19.86 3.22
CA ARG A 27 5.31 -20.81 4.26
C ARG A 27 5.31 -20.17 5.65
N SER A 28 6.39 -19.48 6.03
CA SER A 28 6.53 -18.83 7.34
C SER A 28 5.46 -17.75 7.58
N GLN A 29 5.15 -16.94 6.56
CA GLN A 29 4.18 -15.84 6.68
C GLN A 29 2.75 -16.23 6.30
N ASN A 30 2.55 -17.48 5.85
CA ASN A 30 1.30 -18.01 5.32
C ASN A 30 0.68 -17.11 4.23
N ILE A 31 1.48 -16.81 3.20
CA ILE A 31 1.10 -16.03 2.01
C ILE A 31 1.58 -16.73 0.74
N SER A 32 1.05 -16.35 -0.43
CA SER A 32 1.52 -16.91 -1.69
C SER A 32 2.95 -16.48 -2.04
N THR A 33 3.69 -17.35 -2.72
CA THR A 33 5.03 -17.06 -3.25
C THR A 33 5.02 -15.87 -4.21
N ARG A 34 3.96 -15.72 -5.01
CA ARG A 34 3.74 -14.56 -5.89
C ARG A 34 3.69 -13.26 -5.08
N ARG A 35 3.05 -13.27 -3.91
CA ARG A 35 2.99 -12.07 -3.06
C ARG A 35 4.35 -11.69 -2.51
N VAL A 36 5.17 -12.66 -2.12
CA VAL A 36 6.58 -12.43 -1.73
C VAL A 36 7.35 -11.77 -2.88
N LYS A 37 7.25 -12.32 -4.11
CA LYS A 37 7.92 -11.77 -5.30
C LYS A 37 7.49 -10.33 -5.59
N GLN A 38 6.19 -10.02 -5.50
CA GLN A 38 5.68 -8.66 -5.70
C GLN A 38 6.21 -7.66 -4.67
N LEU A 39 6.25 -8.04 -3.39
CA LEU A 39 6.77 -7.18 -2.32
C LEU A 39 8.24 -6.89 -2.53
N TYR A 40 9.03 -7.93 -2.83
CA TYR A 40 10.46 -7.78 -3.02
C TYR A 40 10.81 -7.01 -4.29
N SER A 41 10.17 -7.30 -5.42
CA SER A 41 10.39 -6.54 -6.66
C SER A 41 10.04 -5.05 -6.52
N LYS A 42 9.00 -4.73 -5.73
CA LYS A 42 8.69 -3.32 -5.43
C LYS A 42 9.77 -2.66 -4.56
N TYR A 43 10.31 -3.40 -3.59
CA TYR A 43 11.44 -2.93 -2.80
C TYR A 43 12.68 -2.69 -3.67
N GLU A 44 13.07 -3.65 -4.51
CA GLU A 44 14.23 -3.52 -5.41
C GLU A 44 14.12 -2.30 -6.33
N LYS A 45 12.93 -2.02 -6.87
CA LYS A 45 12.70 -0.88 -7.76
C LYS A 45 12.74 0.48 -7.06
N THR A 46 12.43 0.55 -5.77
CA THR A 46 12.22 1.82 -5.07
C THR A 46 13.19 2.08 -3.93
N GLY A 47 13.92 1.05 -3.46
CA GLY A 47 14.70 1.08 -2.23
C GLY A 47 13.86 1.19 -0.94
N ILE A 48 12.54 1.32 -1.05
CA ILE A 48 11.65 1.64 0.07
C ILE A 48 10.79 0.41 0.39
N THR A 49 10.62 0.14 1.69
CA THR A 49 9.73 -0.93 2.15
C THR A 49 8.29 -0.67 1.67
N PRO A 50 7.67 -1.58 0.89
CA PRO A 50 6.31 -1.40 0.42
C PRO A 50 5.32 -1.19 1.56
N VAL A 51 4.48 -0.16 1.44
CA VAL A 51 3.34 0.06 2.33
C VAL A 51 2.07 -0.45 1.66
N LEU A 52 1.24 -1.16 2.42
CA LEU A 52 -0.10 -1.55 1.98
C LEU A 52 -0.99 -0.31 2.01
N LYS A 53 -1.56 0.05 0.87
CA LYS A 53 -2.55 1.12 0.81
C LYS A 53 -3.80 0.69 1.56
N LYS A 54 -4.50 1.66 2.17
CA LYS A 54 -5.82 1.42 2.73
C LYS A 54 -6.73 0.89 1.61
N PRO A 55 -7.43 -0.25 1.84
CA PRO A 55 -8.44 -0.70 0.89
C PRO A 55 -9.56 0.35 0.83
N GLY A 56 -10.07 0.62 -0.38
CA GLY A 56 -11.16 1.58 -0.59
C GLY A 56 -11.02 2.41 -1.86
N LYS A 57 -12.08 3.17 -2.18
CA LYS A 57 -12.10 4.11 -3.31
C LYS A 57 -11.09 5.24 -3.05
N LYS A 58 -10.34 5.62 -4.09
CA LYS A 58 -9.50 6.81 -4.01
C LYS A 58 -10.39 8.05 -3.81
N THR A 59 -10.02 8.91 -2.89
CA THR A 59 -10.68 10.21 -2.73
C THR A 59 -10.51 11.02 -4.01
N MET A 60 -11.62 11.52 -4.54
CA MET A 60 -11.58 12.47 -5.65
C MET A 60 -11.34 13.85 -5.06
N ILE A 61 -10.24 14.49 -5.46
CA ILE A 61 -9.93 15.85 -5.02
C ILE A 61 -10.72 16.79 -5.93
N ILE A 62 -11.69 17.49 -5.35
CA ILE A 62 -12.43 18.54 -6.07
C ILE A 62 -11.55 19.80 -6.05
N PRO A 63 -11.23 20.40 -7.21
CA PRO A 63 -10.41 21.61 -7.24
C PRO A 63 -11.05 22.76 -6.46
N GLU A 64 -10.22 23.51 -5.76
CA GLU A 64 -10.63 24.55 -4.79
C GLU A 64 -11.49 25.66 -5.43
N LYS A 65 -11.29 25.91 -6.73
CA LYS A 65 -12.12 26.81 -7.54
C LYS A 65 -13.61 26.42 -7.49
N TYR A 66 -13.91 25.14 -7.64
CA TYR A 66 -15.30 24.67 -7.65
C TYR A 66 -15.92 24.73 -6.26
N ILE A 67 -15.14 24.43 -5.21
CA ILE A 67 -15.59 24.55 -3.81
C ILE A 67 -15.97 26.01 -3.51
N LYS A 68 -15.13 26.98 -3.91
CA LYS A 68 -15.42 28.41 -3.74
C LYS A 68 -16.68 28.86 -4.49
N LEU A 69 -16.88 28.37 -5.72
CA LEU A 69 -18.08 28.67 -6.51
C LEU A 69 -19.36 28.14 -5.84
N ILE A 70 -19.34 26.91 -5.34
CA ILE A 70 -20.47 26.31 -4.62
C ILE A 70 -20.79 27.14 -3.38
N ILE A 71 -19.80 27.48 -2.56
CA ILE A 71 -19.98 28.29 -1.34
C ILE A 71 -20.58 29.66 -1.66
N LYS A 72 -20.05 30.34 -2.69
CA LYS A 72 -20.56 31.65 -3.13
C LYS A 72 -22.02 31.56 -3.56
N HIS A 73 -22.37 30.53 -4.35
CA HIS A 73 -23.73 30.32 -4.82
C HIS A 73 -24.68 30.04 -3.65
N THR A 74 -24.31 29.17 -2.71
CA THR A 74 -25.15 28.84 -1.53
C THR A 74 -25.39 30.03 -0.61
N LYS A 75 -24.39 30.92 -0.43
CA LYS A 75 -24.55 32.15 0.37
C LYS A 75 -25.38 33.23 -0.31
N SER A 76 -25.55 33.15 -1.62
CA SER A 76 -26.35 34.10 -2.40
C SER A 76 -27.82 33.69 -2.49
N ILE A 77 -28.17 32.49 -2.00
CA ILE A 77 -29.52 31.92 -1.99
C ILE A 77 -30.21 32.11 -0.63
N ILE A 78 -29.44 32.38 0.44
CA ILE A 78 -29.90 32.71 1.79
C ILE A 78 -29.88 34.23 1.94
#